data_AF-A0A7Y6CW80-F1
#
_entry.id   AF-A0A7Y6CW80-F1
#
_cell.length_a   1.000
_cell.length_b   1.000
_cell.length_c   1.000
_cell.angle_alpha   90.00
_cell.angle_beta   90.00
_cell.angle_gamma   90.00
#
_symmetry.space_group_name_H-M   'P 1'
#
loop_
_entity.id
_entity.type
_entity.pdbx_description
1 polymer ?
#
loop_
_entity_poly.entity_id
_entity_poly.type
_entity_poly.pdbx_seq_one_letter_code
_entity_poly.pdbx_strand_id
1 'polypeptide(L)'
;WHSLVPSTFRVGDRELPIRDTLFNTDTVIERGLGACFQDASTQRAGRVGLFNSPPEVWDAEATSIRQARAVALTSYNDYRALARFPRARRFEDISTDRRVQEALRTVYGSVDDVELYPGLFAEDVRRNAVLPALIGRMVAIDAFSQAFTNPLLAPRVFNPQTFSPAGWEMIRTTSTLSQLLHRNVPAGDRRYEVTMTRRDWVRT
;
A
#
# COMPACT_ATOMS: atom_id res chain seq x y z
N TRP A 1 0.75 5.63 0.64
CA TRP A 1 0.59 5.38 -0.80
C TRP A 1 -0.81 5.81 -1.22
N HIS A 2 -1.11 7.11 -1.13
CA HIS A 2 -2.49 7.58 -1.28
C HIS A 2 -3.02 7.47 -2.72
N SER A 3 -2.13 7.38 -3.71
CA SER A 3 -2.48 7.11 -5.11
C SER A 3 -3.07 5.71 -5.37
N LEU A 4 -3.15 4.84 -4.34
CA LEU A 4 -3.94 3.61 -4.39
C LEU A 4 -5.45 3.90 -4.28
N VAL A 5 -5.84 5.04 -3.70
CA VAL A 5 -7.24 5.42 -3.52
C VAL A 5 -7.83 5.77 -4.89
N PRO A 6 -8.90 5.09 -5.34
CA PRO A 6 -9.55 5.42 -6.60
C PRO A 6 -10.40 6.69 -6.47
N SER A 7 -10.77 7.31 -7.60
CA SER A 7 -11.68 8.46 -7.63
C SER A 7 -13.12 8.10 -7.25
N THR A 8 -13.52 6.87 -7.55
CA THR A 8 -14.83 6.30 -7.24
C THR A 8 -14.66 4.92 -6.59
N PHE A 9 -15.63 4.53 -5.78
CA PHE A 9 -15.71 3.22 -5.17
C PHE A 9 -17.05 2.57 -5.53
N ARG A 10 -17.01 1.35 -6.03
CA ARG A 10 -18.22 0.60 -6.35
C ARG A 10 -18.71 -0.13 -5.11
N VAL A 11 -19.95 0.17 -4.70
CA VAL A 11 -20.66 -0.46 -3.57
C VAL A 11 -21.91 -1.15 -4.13
N GLY A 12 -21.81 -2.45 -4.36
CA GLY A 12 -22.80 -3.21 -5.12
C GLY A 12 -22.95 -2.70 -6.54
N ASP A 13 -24.15 -2.25 -6.86
CA ASP A 13 -24.51 -1.71 -8.18
C ASP A 13 -24.36 -0.18 -8.24
N ARG A 14 -23.99 0.45 -7.12
CA ARG A 14 -23.77 1.90 -7.04
C ARG A 14 -22.29 2.22 -7.22
N GLU A 15 -22.01 3.23 -8.00
CA GLU A 15 -20.69 3.88 -8.05
C GLU A 15 -20.76 5.17 -7.23
N LEU A 16 -19.89 5.29 -6.23
CA LEU A 16 -19.85 6.42 -5.31
C LEU A 16 -18.54 7.21 -5.51
N PRO A 17 -18.57 8.53 -5.62
CA PRO A 17 -17.38 9.36 -5.44
C PRO A 17 -16.68 9.03 -4.11
N ILE A 18 -15.35 9.00 -4.08
CA ILE A 18 -14.61 8.62 -2.87
C ILE A 18 -14.99 9.50 -1.66
N ARG A 19 -15.24 10.79 -1.88
CA ARG A 19 -15.68 11.74 -0.84
C ARG A 19 -16.98 11.32 -0.13
N ASP A 20 -17.89 10.66 -0.84
CA ASP A 20 -19.18 10.21 -0.29
C ASP A 20 -19.04 8.94 0.55
N THR A 21 -17.87 8.30 0.50
CA THR A 21 -17.51 7.14 1.34
C THR A 21 -16.81 7.56 2.64
N LEU A 22 -16.27 8.79 2.71
CA LEU A 22 -15.57 9.28 3.88
C LEU A 22 -16.56 9.48 5.03
N PHE A 23 -16.25 8.91 6.19
CA PHE A 23 -17.08 8.95 7.41
C PHE A 23 -18.50 8.36 7.25
N ASN A 24 -18.77 7.67 6.13
CA ASN A 24 -20.04 6.99 5.88
C ASN A 24 -20.04 5.60 6.52
N THR A 25 -20.66 5.49 7.70
CA THR A 25 -20.80 4.21 8.40
C THR A 25 -21.92 3.34 7.84
N ASP A 26 -22.94 3.94 7.24
CA ASP A 26 -24.15 3.26 6.78
C ASP A 26 -23.84 2.19 5.75
N THR A 27 -22.85 2.44 4.88
CA THR A 27 -22.39 1.45 3.90
C THR A 27 -22.08 0.10 4.54
N VAL A 28 -21.33 0.07 5.66
CA VAL A 28 -20.97 -1.19 6.31
C VAL A 28 -22.15 -1.80 7.06
N ILE A 29 -23.00 -0.97 7.67
CA ILE A 29 -24.17 -1.41 8.43
C ILE A 29 -25.22 -2.04 7.51
N GLU A 30 -25.56 -1.38 6.41
CA GLU A 30 -26.61 -1.81 5.48
C GLU A 30 -26.15 -2.98 4.60
N ARG A 31 -24.92 -2.91 4.10
CA ARG A 31 -24.40 -3.90 3.14
C ARG A 31 -23.80 -5.13 3.81
N GLY A 32 -23.31 -4.97 5.04
CA GLY A 32 -22.60 -5.99 5.78
C GLY A 32 -21.14 -6.15 5.34
N LEU A 33 -20.31 -6.56 6.30
CA LEU A 33 -18.85 -6.69 6.14
C LEU A 33 -18.47 -7.60 4.96
N GLY A 34 -19.14 -8.74 4.81
CA GLY A 34 -18.82 -9.71 3.77
C GLY A 34 -18.95 -9.15 2.35
N ALA A 35 -20.05 -8.46 2.07
CA ALA A 35 -20.29 -7.86 0.76
C ALA A 35 -19.36 -6.67 0.49
N CYS A 36 -19.02 -5.87 1.52
CA CYS A 36 -18.00 -4.81 1.38
C CYS A 36 -16.61 -5.38 1.02
N PHE A 37 -16.21 -6.50 1.64
CA PHE A 37 -14.96 -7.18 1.29
C PHE A 37 -14.95 -7.67 -0.16
N GLN A 38 -16.08 -8.21 -0.63
CA GLN A 38 -16.23 -8.65 -2.02
C GLN A 38 -16.15 -7.47 -3.00
N ASP A 39 -16.81 -6.36 -2.70
CA ASP A 39 -16.74 -5.17 -3.53
C ASP A 39 -15.31 -4.64 -3.62
N ALA A 40 -14.61 -4.53 -2.49
CA ALA A 40 -13.20 -4.11 -2.47
C ALA A 40 -12.29 -5.07 -3.24
N SER A 41 -12.53 -6.39 -3.13
CA SER A 41 -11.73 -7.43 -3.80
C SER A 41 -11.94 -7.48 -5.31
N THR A 42 -13.11 -7.02 -5.79
CA THR A 42 -13.52 -7.11 -7.20
C THR A 42 -13.38 -5.79 -7.97
N GLN A 43 -12.70 -4.80 -7.39
CA GLN A 43 -12.37 -3.55 -8.05
C GLN A 43 -10.87 -3.24 -7.93
N ARG A 44 -10.36 -2.39 -8.82
CA ARG A 44 -8.94 -2.07 -8.88
C ARG A 44 -8.63 -0.89 -7.97
N ALA A 45 -7.54 -0.98 -7.23
CA ALA A 45 -6.89 0.18 -6.63
C ALA A 45 -6.20 1.02 -7.73
N GLY A 46 -5.91 2.28 -7.40
CA GLY A 46 -5.08 3.16 -8.22
C GLY A 46 -3.63 2.66 -8.32
N ARG A 47 -2.88 3.19 -9.28
CA ARG A 47 -1.45 2.89 -9.45
C ARG A 47 -0.62 3.73 -8.49
N VAL A 48 0.39 3.14 -7.85
CA VAL A 48 1.37 3.92 -7.06
C VAL A 48 2.21 4.79 -7.97
N GLY A 49 2.27 6.09 -7.68
CA GLY A 49 3.14 7.03 -8.37
C GLY A 49 2.64 8.47 -8.35
N LEU A 50 3.44 9.38 -8.92
CA LEU A 50 3.06 10.78 -9.10
C LEU A 50 1.85 10.93 -10.03
N PHE A 51 1.13 12.04 -9.86
CA PHE A 51 -0.03 12.43 -10.67
C PHE A 51 -1.22 11.46 -10.66
N ASN A 52 -1.31 10.60 -9.65
CA ASN A 52 -2.39 9.60 -9.55
C ASN A 52 -3.10 9.59 -8.19
N SER A 53 -2.95 10.65 -7.39
CA SER A 53 -3.65 10.79 -6.10
C SER A 53 -4.90 11.67 -6.26
N PRO A 54 -6.07 11.24 -5.75
CA PRO A 54 -7.29 12.04 -5.82
C PRO A 54 -7.17 13.32 -4.96
N PRO A 55 -7.92 14.39 -5.28
CA PRO A 55 -7.85 15.65 -4.52
C PRO A 55 -8.09 15.49 -3.02
N GLU A 56 -8.94 14.55 -2.62
CA GLU A 56 -9.30 14.25 -1.25
C GLU A 56 -8.11 13.86 -0.35
N VAL A 57 -6.97 13.47 -0.93
CA VAL A 57 -5.75 13.08 -0.18
C VAL A 57 -4.57 14.03 -0.39
N TRP A 58 -4.73 15.13 -1.14
CA TRP A 58 -3.63 16.06 -1.43
C TRP A 58 -3.08 16.74 -0.17
N ASP A 59 -3.93 17.07 0.80
CA ASP A 59 -3.48 17.67 2.05
C ASP A 59 -2.58 16.72 2.85
N ALA A 60 -2.87 15.42 2.83
CA ALA A 60 -2.05 14.39 3.46
C ALA A 60 -0.68 14.26 2.75
N GLU A 61 -0.66 14.32 1.42
CA GLU A 61 0.59 14.31 0.65
C GLU A 61 1.45 15.56 0.89
N ALA A 62 0.84 16.75 0.85
CA ALA A 62 1.53 18.00 1.15
C ALA A 62 2.07 18.01 2.60
N THR A 63 1.32 17.46 3.55
CA THR A 63 1.76 17.31 4.93
C THR A 63 2.92 16.33 5.06
N SER A 64 2.91 15.22 4.32
CA SER A 64 4.02 14.25 4.31
C SER A 64 5.34 14.90 3.87
N ILE A 65 5.28 15.76 2.84
CA ILE A 65 6.43 16.54 2.38
C ILE A 65 6.88 17.55 3.45
N ARG A 66 5.94 18.31 4.05
CA ARG A 66 6.27 19.25 5.13
C ARG A 66 6.90 18.56 6.34
N GLN A 67 6.40 17.40 6.72
CA GLN A 67 6.95 16.60 7.82
C GLN A 67 8.37 16.13 7.50
N ALA A 68 8.61 15.62 6.29
CA ALA A 68 9.94 15.22 5.84
C ALA A 68 10.96 16.38 5.94
N ARG A 69 10.56 17.59 5.53
CA ARG A 69 11.38 18.80 5.65
C ARG A 69 11.60 19.21 7.11
N ALA A 70 10.56 19.13 7.95
CA ALA A 70 10.65 19.51 9.36
C ALA A 70 11.64 18.65 10.16
N VAL A 71 11.77 17.37 9.81
CA VAL A 71 12.77 16.46 10.41
C VAL A 71 14.08 16.38 9.60
N ALA A 72 14.24 17.26 8.61
CA ALA A 72 15.41 17.34 7.74
C ALA A 72 15.81 15.97 7.12
N LEU A 73 14.83 15.22 6.60
CA LEU A 73 15.14 14.01 5.83
C LEU A 73 16.09 14.35 4.68
N THR A 74 17.09 13.50 4.50
CA THR A 74 18.09 13.69 3.44
C THR A 74 17.52 13.39 2.05
N SER A 75 18.31 13.68 1.01
CA SER A 75 17.89 13.55 -0.38
C SER A 75 17.46 12.13 -0.76
N TYR A 76 16.60 12.03 -1.76
CA TYR A 76 16.24 10.78 -2.43
C TYR A 76 17.48 9.98 -2.84
N ASN A 77 18.50 10.65 -3.37
CA ASN A 77 19.73 10.00 -3.83
C ASN A 77 20.58 9.42 -2.67
N ASP A 78 20.55 10.02 -1.49
CA ASP A 78 21.20 9.46 -0.30
C ASP A 78 20.48 8.19 0.17
N TYR A 79 19.14 8.18 0.14
CA TYR A 79 18.37 6.98 0.42
C TYR A 79 18.58 5.88 -0.63
N ARG A 80 18.77 6.23 -1.92
CA ARG A 80 19.22 5.26 -2.93
C ARG A 80 20.54 4.61 -2.54
N ALA A 81 21.54 5.43 -2.19
CA ALA A 81 22.85 4.93 -1.79
C ALA A 81 22.77 4.05 -0.53
N LEU A 82 22.01 4.49 0.48
CA LEU A 82 21.73 3.72 1.70
C LEU A 82 21.11 2.35 1.39
N ALA A 83 20.12 2.33 0.50
CA ALA A 83 19.46 1.12 0.03
C ALA A 83 20.25 0.36 -1.06
N ARG A 84 21.53 0.69 -1.30
CA ARG A 84 22.42 0.03 -2.27
C ARG A 84 21.91 0.08 -3.73
N PHE A 85 21.27 1.18 -4.11
CA PHE A 85 21.01 1.53 -5.49
C PHE A 85 22.01 2.58 -5.98
N PRO A 86 22.36 2.58 -7.29
CA PRO A 86 23.15 3.67 -7.86
C PRO A 86 22.40 4.99 -7.71
N ARG A 87 23.09 6.07 -7.33
CA ARG A 87 22.52 7.44 -7.37
C ARG A 87 22.05 7.77 -8.79
N ALA A 88 20.90 8.42 -8.90
CA ALA A 88 20.44 9.00 -10.16
C ALA A 88 21.37 10.17 -10.54
N ARG A 89 21.80 10.24 -11.81
CA ARG A 89 22.71 11.29 -12.31
C ARG A 89 21.97 12.34 -13.12
N ARG A 90 20.72 12.06 -13.48
CA ARG A 90 19.80 12.92 -14.24
C ARG A 90 18.36 12.46 -13.96
N PHE A 91 17.38 13.30 -14.25
CA PHE A 91 15.97 13.03 -13.95
C PHE A 91 15.41 11.81 -14.70
N GLU A 92 15.97 11.49 -15.87
CA GLU A 92 15.64 10.30 -16.67
C GLU A 92 16.06 9.00 -16.00
N ASP A 93 17.01 9.03 -15.07
CA ASP A 93 17.39 7.85 -14.30
C ASP A 93 16.36 7.53 -13.19
N ILE A 94 15.46 8.48 -12.88
CA ILE A 94 14.37 8.31 -11.90
C ILE A 94 13.14 7.70 -12.57
N SER A 95 12.71 8.27 -13.71
CA SER A 95 11.49 7.83 -14.40
C SER A 95 11.63 7.87 -15.91
N THR A 96 10.96 6.94 -16.60
CA THR A 96 10.76 6.96 -18.05
C THR A 96 9.62 7.88 -18.50
N ASP A 97 8.77 8.36 -17.58
CA ASP A 97 7.69 9.29 -17.89
C ASP A 97 8.22 10.72 -18.05
N ARG A 98 8.12 11.26 -19.26
CA ARG A 98 8.55 12.63 -19.59
C ARG A 98 7.84 13.69 -18.74
N ARG A 99 6.59 13.48 -18.35
CA ARG A 99 5.85 14.40 -17.47
C ARG A 99 6.46 14.45 -16.08
N VAL A 100 6.86 13.30 -15.54
CA VAL A 100 7.57 13.21 -14.25
C VAL A 100 8.91 13.90 -14.33
N GLN A 101 9.70 13.59 -15.37
CA GLN A 101 11.02 14.20 -15.57
C GLN A 101 10.92 15.74 -15.61
N GLU A 102 9.97 16.28 -16.36
CA GLU A 102 9.80 17.73 -16.52
C GLU A 102 9.33 18.41 -15.24
N ALA A 103 8.41 17.78 -14.51
CA ALA A 103 7.97 18.30 -13.22
C ALA A 103 9.11 18.31 -12.21
N LEU A 104 9.95 17.28 -12.18
CA LEU A 104 11.13 17.24 -11.32
C LEU A 104 12.14 18.33 -11.71
N ARG A 105 12.44 18.53 -13.01
CA ARG A 105 13.30 19.63 -13.49
C ARG A 105 12.79 21.02 -13.11
N THR A 106 11.47 21.20 -13.16
CA THR A 106 10.83 22.48 -12.84
C THR A 106 10.94 22.80 -11.35
N VAL A 107 10.82 21.78 -10.50
CA VAL A 107 10.79 21.95 -9.03
C VAL A 107 12.20 21.90 -8.42
N TYR A 108 13.10 21.11 -9.00
CA TYR A 108 14.45 20.88 -8.48
C TYR A 108 15.51 21.28 -9.50
N GLY A 109 16.48 22.11 -9.08
CA GLY A 109 17.59 22.53 -9.94
C GLY A 109 18.57 21.41 -10.25
N SER A 110 18.76 20.46 -9.33
CA SER A 110 19.60 19.27 -9.50
C SER A 110 18.84 17.99 -9.15
N VAL A 111 19.26 16.87 -9.75
CA VAL A 111 18.79 15.52 -9.38
C VAL A 111 19.14 15.17 -7.93
N ASP A 112 20.23 15.74 -7.39
CA ASP A 112 20.65 15.55 -6.01
C ASP A 112 19.78 16.32 -5.00
N ASP A 113 18.99 17.29 -5.46
CA ASP A 113 18.08 18.07 -4.61
C ASP A 113 16.72 17.41 -4.43
N VAL A 114 16.44 16.32 -5.17
CA VAL A 114 15.13 15.64 -5.12
C VAL A 114 14.87 15.12 -3.70
N GLU A 115 13.77 15.58 -3.10
CA GLU A 115 13.36 15.13 -1.77
C GLU A 115 12.91 13.67 -1.79
N LEU A 116 13.08 12.98 -0.65
CA LEU A 116 12.75 11.55 -0.52
C LEU A 116 11.32 11.24 -0.97
N TYR A 117 10.30 11.90 -0.40
CA TYR A 117 8.90 11.55 -0.63
C TYR A 117 8.52 11.62 -2.13
N PRO A 118 8.69 12.75 -2.84
CA PRO A 118 8.40 12.78 -4.28
C PRO A 118 9.31 11.86 -5.09
N GLY A 119 10.59 11.72 -4.73
CA GLY A 119 11.52 10.81 -5.40
C GLY A 119 11.09 9.34 -5.35
N LEU A 120 10.55 8.88 -4.21
CA LEU A 120 10.04 7.51 -4.06
C LEU A 120 8.87 7.20 -5.00
N PHE A 121 7.98 8.17 -5.24
CA PHE A 121 6.80 8.01 -6.11
C PHE A 121 7.04 8.40 -7.56
N ALA A 122 8.17 9.05 -7.86
CA ALA A 122 8.60 9.35 -9.21
C ALA A 122 9.12 8.10 -9.93
N GLU A 123 9.70 7.14 -9.20
CA GLU A 123 10.25 5.93 -9.81
C GLU A 123 9.23 5.08 -10.56
N ASP A 124 9.67 4.47 -11.65
CA ASP A 124 8.83 3.58 -12.45
C ASP A 124 8.48 2.29 -11.69
N VAL A 125 7.20 1.89 -11.80
CA VAL A 125 6.71 0.62 -11.26
C VAL A 125 6.89 -0.49 -12.29
N ARG A 126 7.60 -1.57 -11.91
CA ARG A 126 7.79 -2.74 -12.77
C ARG A 126 6.46 -3.47 -13.02
N ARG A 127 6.39 -4.21 -14.12
CA ARG A 127 5.24 -5.08 -14.42
C ARG A 127 4.96 -6.01 -13.23
N ASN A 128 3.69 -6.13 -12.85
CA ASN A 128 3.20 -6.94 -11.73
C ASN A 128 3.72 -6.53 -10.34
N ALA A 129 4.44 -5.41 -10.20
CA ALA A 129 4.77 -4.81 -8.92
C ALA A 129 3.72 -3.75 -8.52
N VAL A 130 3.53 -3.57 -7.22
CA VAL A 130 2.72 -2.45 -6.68
C VAL A 130 3.58 -1.22 -6.43
N LEU A 131 4.87 -1.42 -6.12
CA LEU A 131 5.78 -0.38 -5.67
C LEU A 131 6.98 -0.23 -6.61
N PRO A 132 7.50 1.00 -6.73
CA PRO A 132 8.83 1.23 -7.29
C PRO A 132 9.96 0.55 -6.50
N ALA A 133 11.15 0.46 -7.11
CA ALA A 133 12.23 -0.38 -6.61
C ALA A 133 12.80 0.11 -5.27
N LEU A 134 13.03 1.40 -5.12
CA LEU A 134 13.61 1.96 -3.88
C LEU A 134 12.65 1.78 -2.71
N ILE A 135 11.41 2.27 -2.85
CA ILE A 135 10.42 2.17 -1.77
C ILE A 135 10.10 0.72 -1.45
N GLY A 136 10.04 -0.16 -2.45
CA GLY A 136 9.86 -1.60 -2.24
C GLY A 136 10.97 -2.22 -1.38
N ARG A 137 12.24 -1.85 -1.61
CA ARG A 137 13.37 -2.33 -0.79
C ARG A 137 13.32 -1.75 0.62
N MET A 138 13.05 -0.46 0.77
CA MET A 138 12.96 0.19 2.08
C MET A 138 11.85 -0.43 2.93
N VAL A 139 10.67 -0.63 2.34
CA VAL A 139 9.53 -1.27 3.00
C VAL A 139 9.84 -2.71 3.37
N ALA A 140 10.53 -3.47 2.51
CA ALA A 140 10.94 -4.84 2.84
C ALA A 140 11.89 -4.87 4.04
N ILE A 141 12.89 -3.99 4.08
CA ILE A 141 13.82 -3.87 5.21
C ILE A 141 13.04 -3.57 6.50
N ASP A 142 12.20 -2.54 6.47
CA ASP A 142 11.41 -2.13 7.63
C ASP A 142 10.45 -3.24 8.07
N ALA A 143 9.58 -3.73 7.17
CA ALA A 143 8.56 -4.72 7.46
C ALA A 143 9.15 -6.03 8.02
N PHE A 144 10.22 -6.57 7.43
CA PHE A 144 10.82 -7.81 7.92
C PHE A 144 11.64 -7.60 9.18
N SER A 145 12.30 -6.45 9.35
CA SER A 145 13.00 -6.13 10.60
C SER A 145 12.04 -6.01 11.78
N GLN A 146 10.81 -5.54 11.57
CA GLN A 146 9.79 -5.43 12.61
C GLN A 146 9.01 -6.75 12.80
N ALA A 147 8.58 -7.39 11.70
CA ALA A 147 7.77 -8.61 11.78
C ALA A 147 8.55 -9.76 12.43
N PHE A 148 9.79 -10.02 12.01
CA PHE A 148 10.58 -11.14 12.53
C PHE A 148 11.16 -10.90 13.92
N THR A 149 11.23 -9.65 14.37
CA THR A 149 11.65 -9.32 15.75
C THR A 149 10.47 -9.24 16.70
N ASN A 150 9.24 -9.47 16.23
CA ASN A 150 8.08 -9.54 17.09
C ASN A 150 8.27 -10.67 18.13
N PRO A 151 8.20 -10.39 19.45
CA PRO A 151 8.41 -11.38 20.49
C PRO A 151 7.48 -12.60 20.40
N LEU A 152 6.31 -12.47 19.76
CA LEU A 152 5.38 -13.58 19.54
C LEU A 152 5.97 -14.66 18.64
N LEU A 153 6.98 -14.35 17.82
CA LEU A 153 7.67 -15.33 16.98
C LEU A 153 8.88 -15.98 17.68
N ALA A 154 9.22 -15.57 18.90
CA ALA A 154 10.31 -16.19 19.65
C ALA A 154 9.98 -17.66 19.96
N PRO A 155 10.91 -18.62 19.80
CA PRO A 155 10.60 -20.06 19.97
C PRO A 155 10.01 -20.44 21.33
N ARG A 156 10.36 -19.70 22.40
CA ARG A 156 9.83 -19.90 23.74
C ARG A 156 8.41 -19.34 23.95
N VAL A 157 7.95 -18.49 23.03
CA VAL A 157 6.62 -17.86 23.05
C VAL A 157 5.72 -18.51 21.99
N PHE A 158 6.25 -18.80 20.79
CA PHE A 158 5.49 -19.35 19.67
C PHE A 158 5.20 -20.86 19.81
N ASN A 159 4.36 -21.22 20.77
CA ASN A 159 4.03 -22.61 21.08
C ASN A 159 2.58 -22.79 21.58
N PRO A 160 2.05 -24.02 21.61
CA PRO A 160 0.68 -24.30 22.05
C PRO A 160 0.40 -23.91 23.50
N GLN A 161 1.40 -23.92 24.38
CA GLN A 161 1.24 -23.58 25.79
C GLN A 161 0.91 -22.08 25.96
N THR A 162 1.49 -21.21 25.12
CA THR A 162 1.18 -19.77 25.10
C THR A 162 -0.20 -19.48 24.52
N PHE A 163 -0.57 -20.13 23.41
CA PHE A 163 -1.74 -19.75 22.61
C PHE A 163 -3.01 -20.56 22.90
N SER A 164 -2.98 -21.47 23.89
CA SER A 164 -4.00 -22.52 24.09
C SER A 164 -4.09 -23.51 22.91
N PRO A 165 -4.64 -24.73 23.11
CA PRO A 165 -4.86 -25.66 22.02
C PRO A 165 -5.72 -25.09 20.88
N ALA A 166 -6.80 -24.37 21.21
CA ALA A 166 -7.71 -23.78 20.22
C ALA A 166 -7.06 -22.64 19.43
N GLY A 167 -6.39 -21.71 20.11
CA GLY A 167 -5.70 -20.60 19.45
C GLY A 167 -4.53 -21.09 18.59
N TRP A 168 -3.79 -22.10 19.05
CA TRP A 168 -2.74 -22.74 18.26
C TRP A 168 -3.26 -23.36 16.96
N GLU A 169 -4.38 -24.09 17.04
CA GLU A 169 -5.02 -24.66 15.87
C GLU A 169 -5.50 -23.58 14.90
N MET A 170 -6.10 -22.50 15.41
CA MET A 170 -6.51 -21.35 14.58
C MET A 170 -5.33 -20.71 13.84
N ILE A 171 -4.19 -20.52 14.50
CA ILE A 171 -2.98 -19.96 13.88
C ILE A 171 -2.48 -20.89 12.76
N ARG A 172 -2.45 -22.21 13.02
CA ARG A 172 -1.92 -23.18 12.05
C ARG A 172 -2.82 -23.42 10.84
N THR A 173 -4.12 -23.29 11.00
CA THR A 173 -5.11 -23.60 9.95
C THR A 173 -5.58 -22.40 9.15
N THR A 174 -5.34 -21.19 9.65
CA THR A 174 -5.65 -19.95 8.92
C THR A 174 -4.55 -19.62 7.93
N SER A 175 -4.84 -19.73 6.63
CA SER A 175 -3.91 -19.43 5.55
C SER A 175 -4.40 -18.35 4.59
N THR A 176 -5.65 -17.90 4.71
CA THR A 176 -6.23 -16.90 3.80
C THR A 176 -7.05 -15.83 4.53
N LEU A 177 -7.09 -14.62 3.95
CA LEU A 177 -8.00 -13.56 4.41
C LEU A 177 -9.47 -13.97 4.26
N SER A 178 -9.79 -14.80 3.26
CA SER A 178 -11.13 -15.36 3.08
C SER A 178 -11.58 -16.20 4.28
N GLN A 179 -10.72 -17.08 4.81
CA GLN A 179 -11.05 -17.84 6.02
C GLN A 179 -11.26 -16.95 7.24
N LEU A 180 -10.51 -15.84 7.35
CA LEU A 180 -10.69 -14.88 8.43
C LEU A 180 -12.05 -14.19 8.32
N LEU A 181 -12.41 -13.69 7.13
CA LEU A 181 -13.71 -13.05 6.90
C LEU A 181 -14.87 -14.00 7.23
N HIS A 182 -14.86 -15.21 6.67
CA HIS A 182 -15.99 -16.15 6.81
C HIS A 182 -16.19 -16.68 8.24
N ARG A 183 -15.20 -16.55 9.12
CA ARG A 183 -15.37 -16.84 10.56
C ARG A 183 -16.02 -15.70 11.34
N ASN A 184 -16.06 -14.49 10.78
CA ASN A 184 -16.48 -13.25 11.46
C ASN A 184 -17.71 -12.60 10.80
N VAL A 185 -18.40 -13.31 9.92
CA VAL A 185 -19.69 -12.88 9.33
C VAL A 185 -20.79 -13.87 9.73
N PRO A 186 -22.08 -13.48 9.70
CA PRO A 186 -23.17 -14.39 10.05
C PRO A 186 -23.09 -15.71 9.27
N ALA A 187 -23.38 -16.81 9.97
CA ALA A 187 -23.42 -18.13 9.35
C ALA A 187 -24.47 -18.18 8.24
N GLY A 188 -24.11 -18.75 7.10
CA GLY A 188 -25.00 -18.93 5.95
C GLY A 188 -24.27 -19.50 4.75
N ASP A 189 -25.02 -19.83 3.70
CA ASP A 189 -24.48 -20.49 2.50
C ASP A 189 -23.73 -19.53 1.57
N ARG A 190 -23.90 -18.21 1.77
CA ARG A 190 -23.26 -17.20 0.94
C ARG A 190 -21.77 -17.14 1.19
N ARG A 191 -20.98 -17.39 0.15
CA ARG A 191 -19.53 -17.17 0.11
C ARG A 191 -19.21 -15.85 -0.57
N TYR A 192 -18.26 -15.11 0.01
CA TYR A 192 -17.77 -13.85 -0.53
C TYR A 192 -16.42 -14.05 -1.21
N GLU A 193 -16.22 -13.46 -2.39
CA GLU A 193 -14.91 -13.43 -3.05
C GLU A 193 -13.98 -12.48 -2.30
N VAL A 194 -12.86 -12.99 -1.79
CA VAL A 194 -11.87 -12.19 -1.05
C VAL A 194 -10.49 -12.40 -1.65
N THR A 195 -9.92 -11.36 -2.24
CA THR A 195 -8.60 -11.38 -2.84
C THR A 195 -7.90 -10.04 -2.69
N MET A 196 -6.57 -10.06 -2.73
CA MET A 196 -5.71 -8.86 -2.74
C MET A 196 -5.03 -8.65 -4.10
N THR A 197 -5.37 -9.47 -5.11
CA THR A 197 -4.81 -9.39 -6.45
C THR A 197 -5.91 -9.24 -7.50
N ARG A 198 -5.60 -8.54 -8.59
CA ARG A 198 -6.45 -8.47 -9.79
C ARG A 198 -6.61 -9.88 -10.39
N ARG A 199 -7.77 -10.17 -10.98
CA ARG A 199 -8.08 -11.49 -11.58
C ARG A 199 -7.09 -11.93 -12.67
N ASP A 200 -6.51 -10.98 -13.40
CA ASP A 200 -5.48 -11.21 -14.44
C ASP A 200 -4.05 -11.25 -13.90
N TRP A 201 -3.85 -11.18 -12.58
CA TRP A 201 -2.52 -11.25 -11.99
C TRP A 201 -2.01 -12.68 -12.04
N VAL A 202 -0.81 -12.84 -12.61
CA VAL A 202 -0.07 -14.10 -12.63
C VAL A 202 1.28 -13.88 -12.00
N ARG A 203 1.70 -14.84 -11.15
CA ARG A 203 3.05 -14.88 -10.61
C ARG A 203 3.99 -15.20 -11.76
N THR A 204 4.76 -14.21 -12.17
CA THR A 204 5.84 -14.34 -13.17
C THR A 204 7.16 -14.61 -12.49
#